data_AF-A0AAW0IWV8-F1
#
_entry.id   AF-A0AAW0IWV8-F1
#
_cell.length_a   1.000
_cell.length_b   1.000
_cell.length_c   1.000
_cell.angle_alpha   90.00
_cell.angle_beta   90.00
_cell.angle_gamma   90.00
#
_symmetry.space_group_name_H-M   'P 1'
#
loop_
_entity.id
_entity.type
_entity.pdbx_description
1 polymer ?
#
loop_
_entity_poly.entity_id
_entity_poly.type
_entity_poly.pdbx_seq_one_letter_code
_entity_poly.pdbx_strand_id
1 'polypeptide(L)'
;MSPPPPSQPPITNAHTTTATTLPDLFFKAISICFLFSSKPHLLKLPFLTFPSNPRRFLQISTMSLPSQTPKTNLHAFTNPQSLSEWLKPRLPSDSFASWGVKPGTKNVHNLWLELAEGETSLADSTPPIRTVQVLTVRIIDENNRVLIETHQELSDGSLRNRHRPLSEKMKPNEEPESAVHRAVREELGSILKGSVNESIVRIVPGSYRNRVEERNSASYPGLPACYVLHSMDAVVEGLPDGEFCTEELGEEYGDLDETKVVADEAVSVKKHFWKWVSADSIES
;
A
#
# COMPACT_ATOMS: atom_id res chain seq x y z
N MET A 1 -55.22 36.11 49.97
CA MET A 1 -54.79 35.66 48.62
C MET A 1 -53.28 35.80 48.56
N SER A 2 -52.57 34.68 48.62
CA SER A 2 -51.10 34.64 48.65
C SER A 2 -50.51 34.79 47.24
N PRO A 3 -49.35 35.44 47.08
CA PRO A 3 -48.71 35.57 45.77
C PRO A 3 -48.15 34.21 45.30
N PRO A 4 -48.05 33.99 43.97
CA PRO A 4 -47.55 32.74 43.41
C PRO A 4 -46.03 32.61 43.61
N PRO A 5 -45.49 31.39 43.68
CA PRO A 5 -44.06 31.15 43.88
C PRO A 5 -43.25 31.54 42.62
N PRO A 6 -41.97 31.93 42.78
CA PRO A 6 -41.12 32.35 41.67
C PRO A 6 -40.75 31.18 40.75
N SER A 7 -40.73 31.46 39.46
CA SER A 7 -40.35 30.55 38.37
C SER A 7 -38.89 30.11 38.45
N GLN A 8 -38.64 28.80 38.39
CA GLN A 8 -37.30 28.21 38.29
C GLN A 8 -36.65 28.53 36.93
N PRO A 9 -35.34 28.82 36.87
CA PRO A 9 -34.62 29.01 35.62
C PRO A 9 -34.35 27.66 34.92
N PRO A 10 -34.23 27.66 33.57
CA PRO A 10 -33.98 26.44 32.81
C PRO A 10 -32.58 25.90 33.08
N ILE A 11 -32.50 24.58 33.30
CA ILE A 11 -31.26 23.82 33.48
C ILE A 11 -30.54 23.77 32.12
N THR A 12 -29.44 24.51 31.99
CA THR A 12 -28.47 24.37 30.92
C THR A 12 -27.65 23.10 31.12
N ASN A 13 -27.95 22.06 30.34
CA ASN A 13 -27.04 20.92 30.17
C ASN A 13 -25.94 21.31 29.19
N ALA A 14 -24.81 21.77 29.72
CA ALA A 14 -23.56 21.87 28.97
C ALA A 14 -22.93 20.47 28.88
N HIS A 15 -23.17 19.77 27.76
CA HIS A 15 -22.32 18.66 27.34
C HIS A 15 -21.30 19.19 26.34
N THR A 16 -20.13 19.54 26.87
CA THR A 16 -18.92 19.76 26.09
C THR A 16 -18.43 18.40 25.59
N THR A 17 -18.80 18.04 24.36
CA THR A 17 -18.15 16.97 23.61
C THR A 17 -17.30 17.63 22.55
N THR A 18 -16.06 17.99 22.89
CA THR A 18 -15.03 18.32 21.90
C THR A 18 -14.64 17.03 21.18
N ALA A 19 -15.43 16.66 20.18
CA ALA A 19 -14.97 15.75 19.15
C ALA A 19 -14.15 16.59 18.17
N THR A 20 -12.85 16.62 18.39
CA THR A 20 -11.89 17.24 17.47
C THR A 20 -11.80 16.34 16.23
N THR A 21 -12.67 16.59 15.26
CA THR A 21 -12.54 16.02 13.92
C THR A 21 -11.42 16.77 13.20
N LEU A 22 -10.23 16.15 13.14
CA LEU A 22 -9.13 16.61 12.30
C LEU A 22 -9.46 16.36 10.82
N PRO A 23 -9.12 17.28 9.90
CA PRO A 23 -9.31 17.08 8.47
C PRO A 23 -8.13 16.30 7.85
N ASP A 24 -8.42 15.15 7.24
CA ASP A 24 -7.46 14.38 6.42
C ASP A 24 -7.26 15.06 5.05
N LEU A 25 -6.04 15.49 4.73
CA LEU A 25 -5.73 16.18 3.47
C LEU A 25 -4.73 15.43 2.55
N PHE A 26 -4.95 15.66 1.26
CA PHE A 26 -4.37 15.00 0.08
C PHE A 26 -3.10 15.70 -0.42
N PHE A 27 -2.04 14.95 -0.73
CA PHE A 27 -0.85 15.51 -1.40
C PHE A 27 -0.95 15.45 -2.94
N LYS A 28 -0.87 16.63 -3.58
CA LYS A 28 -0.57 16.79 -5.01
C LYS A 28 0.94 16.95 -5.19
N ALA A 29 1.58 16.05 -5.92
CA ALA A 29 3.02 16.12 -6.21
C ALA A 29 3.32 17.11 -7.36
N ILE A 30 4.28 18.03 -7.13
CA ILE A 30 4.93 18.84 -8.16
C ILE A 30 6.41 18.43 -8.18
N SER A 31 6.94 18.13 -9.36
CA SER A 31 8.28 17.57 -9.58
C SER A 31 9.25 18.63 -10.08
N ILE A 32 10.38 18.81 -9.39
CA ILE A 32 11.53 19.60 -9.88
C ILE A 32 12.78 18.72 -9.74
N CYS A 33 13.46 18.48 -10.87
CA CYS A 33 14.63 17.60 -10.96
C CYS A 33 15.93 18.36 -10.75
N PHE A 34 16.85 17.80 -9.95
CA PHE A 34 18.28 18.11 -10.03
C PHE A 34 19.10 16.82 -10.00
N LEU A 35 20.06 16.74 -10.94
CA LEU A 35 20.93 15.60 -11.21
C LEU A 35 22.27 15.79 -10.50
N PHE A 36 22.75 14.82 -9.73
CA PHE A 36 24.19 14.54 -9.62
C PHE A 36 24.44 13.04 -9.39
N SER A 37 25.45 12.54 -10.10
CA SER A 37 25.81 11.13 -10.25
C SER A 37 27.08 10.81 -9.45
N SER A 38 27.09 9.68 -8.75
CA SER A 38 28.33 8.93 -8.47
C SER A 38 28.01 7.50 -8.03
N LYS A 39 28.66 6.53 -8.68
CA LYS A 39 28.53 5.07 -8.50
C LYS A 39 29.15 4.58 -7.18
N PRO A 40 28.68 3.43 -6.64
CA PRO A 40 29.65 2.47 -6.13
C PRO A 40 29.36 0.97 -6.42
N HIS A 41 30.40 0.19 -6.13
CA HIS A 41 30.68 -1.20 -6.46
C HIS A 41 29.86 -2.24 -5.67
N LEU A 42 29.55 -3.36 -6.34
CA LEU A 42 28.88 -4.54 -5.81
C LEU A 42 29.82 -5.48 -5.04
N LEU A 43 29.35 -6.02 -3.91
CA LEU A 43 29.89 -7.23 -3.28
C LEU A 43 28.74 -8.20 -3.00
N LYS A 44 28.92 -9.45 -3.44
CA LYS A 44 27.98 -10.58 -3.27
C LYS A 44 28.41 -11.47 -2.11
N LEU A 45 27.46 -11.94 -1.31
CA LEU A 45 27.61 -13.12 -0.44
C LEU A 45 26.31 -13.96 -0.44
N PRO A 46 26.40 -15.27 -0.10
CA PRO A 46 25.50 -16.30 -0.61
C PRO A 46 24.35 -16.70 0.34
N PHE A 47 23.31 -17.19 -0.31
CA PHE A 47 22.03 -17.71 0.19
C PHE A 47 22.16 -18.91 1.13
N LEU A 48 21.23 -19.01 2.08
CA LEU A 48 20.87 -20.25 2.78
C LEU A 48 19.35 -20.45 2.72
N THR A 49 18.94 -21.56 2.12
CA THR A 49 17.55 -22.01 2.01
C THR A 49 17.14 -22.85 3.22
N PHE A 50 15.88 -22.71 3.67
CA PHE A 50 15.26 -23.63 4.63
C PHE A 50 13.89 -24.11 4.12
N PRO A 51 13.51 -25.39 4.39
CA PRO A 51 12.34 -26.03 3.81
C PRO A 51 11.06 -25.78 4.63
N SER A 52 9.95 -25.57 3.91
CA SER A 52 8.60 -25.53 4.47
C SER A 52 8.03 -26.94 4.62
N ASN A 53 7.58 -27.30 5.84
CA ASN A 53 6.86 -28.54 6.11
C ASN A 53 5.34 -28.31 5.99
N PRO A 54 4.58 -29.18 5.28
CA PRO A 54 3.14 -29.06 5.16
C PRO A 54 2.43 -29.80 6.30
N ARG A 55 1.53 -29.13 7.03
CA ARG A 55 0.55 -29.82 7.90
C ARG A 55 -0.79 -29.90 7.18
N ARG A 56 -1.27 -31.15 7.04
CA ARG A 56 -2.61 -31.52 6.57
C ARG A 56 -3.71 -30.89 7.42
N PHE A 57 -4.78 -30.42 6.78
CA PHE A 57 -6.06 -30.20 7.45
C PHE A 57 -7.19 -30.96 6.74
N LEU A 58 -8.05 -31.57 7.55
CA LEU A 58 -9.13 -32.46 7.15
C LEU A 58 -10.37 -31.69 6.67
N GLN A 59 -11.00 -32.28 5.68
CA GLN A 59 -12.24 -31.90 5.00
C GLN A 59 -13.47 -31.99 5.93
N ILE A 60 -14.32 -30.98 5.90
CA ILE A 60 -15.72 -31.07 6.39
C ILE A 60 -16.64 -30.45 5.34
N SER A 61 -17.60 -31.24 4.87
CA SER A 61 -18.69 -30.80 3.99
C SER A 61 -19.80 -30.13 4.80
N THR A 62 -20.51 -29.14 4.21
CA THR A 62 -21.96 -29.18 3.88
C THR A 62 -22.64 -27.78 3.96
N MET A 63 -23.49 -27.52 2.95
CA MET A 63 -24.63 -26.60 2.83
C MET A 63 -24.40 -25.21 2.20
N SER A 64 -24.79 -25.13 0.92
CA SER A 64 -24.86 -23.97 0.05
C SER A 64 -26.12 -23.12 0.28
N LEU A 65 -25.95 -21.80 0.28
CA LEU A 65 -27.01 -20.80 0.08
C LEU A 65 -26.53 -19.81 -1.00
N PRO A 66 -27.36 -19.43 -2.00
CA PRO A 66 -26.89 -18.69 -3.16
C PRO A 66 -26.80 -17.19 -2.84
N SER A 67 -25.61 -16.70 -2.49
CA SER A 67 -25.32 -15.28 -2.62
C SER A 67 -24.96 -14.99 -4.07
N GLN A 68 -25.78 -14.20 -4.76
CA GLN A 68 -25.42 -13.60 -6.04
C GLN A 68 -24.29 -12.59 -5.81
N THR A 69 -23.06 -13.07 -5.82
CA THR A 69 -21.89 -12.24 -6.04
C THR A 69 -21.76 -12.04 -7.55
N PRO A 70 -21.55 -10.80 -8.05
CA PRO A 70 -21.14 -10.63 -9.44
C PRO A 70 -19.87 -11.47 -9.64
N LYS A 71 -19.90 -12.33 -10.66
CA LYS A 71 -18.80 -13.24 -11.00
C LYS A 71 -17.55 -12.40 -11.28
N THR A 72 -16.76 -12.14 -10.25
CA THR A 72 -15.42 -11.57 -10.40
C THR A 72 -14.61 -12.61 -11.16
N ASN A 73 -14.15 -12.22 -12.35
CA ASN A 73 -13.35 -13.00 -13.27
C ASN A 73 -11.97 -13.31 -12.66
N LEU A 74 -11.94 -14.13 -11.61
CA LEU A 74 -10.76 -14.54 -10.86
C LEU A 74 -9.79 -15.42 -11.70
N HIS A 75 -10.11 -15.69 -12.97
CA HIS A 75 -9.32 -16.54 -13.88
C HIS A 75 -9.18 -16.00 -15.32
N ALA A 76 -9.47 -14.73 -15.61
CA ALA A 76 -9.69 -14.31 -17.01
C ALA A 76 -8.43 -14.18 -17.89
N PHE A 77 -7.22 -14.01 -17.35
CA PHE A 77 -6.03 -13.72 -18.14
C PHE A 77 -4.92 -14.74 -17.90
N THR A 78 -4.67 -15.59 -18.90
CA THR A 78 -3.66 -16.65 -18.83
C THR A 78 -2.23 -16.12 -18.91
N ASN A 79 -2.03 -14.92 -19.46
CA ASN A 79 -0.74 -14.26 -19.58
C ASN A 79 -0.91 -12.73 -19.78
N PRO A 80 0.18 -11.94 -19.66
CA PRO A 80 0.16 -10.49 -19.87
C PRO A 80 -0.40 -10.05 -21.23
N GLN A 81 -0.18 -10.84 -22.30
CA GLN A 81 -0.68 -10.53 -23.64
C GLN A 81 -2.21 -10.60 -23.70
N SER A 82 -2.83 -11.62 -23.13
CA SER A 82 -4.29 -11.76 -23.06
C SER A 82 -4.94 -10.60 -22.28
N LEU A 83 -4.29 -10.13 -21.21
CA LEU A 83 -4.70 -8.93 -20.48
C LEU A 83 -4.59 -7.68 -21.36
N SER A 84 -3.47 -7.52 -22.07
CA SER A 84 -3.25 -6.39 -22.99
C SER A 84 -4.34 -6.31 -24.07
N GLU A 85 -4.66 -7.43 -24.71
CA GLU A 85 -5.71 -7.53 -25.73
C GLU A 85 -7.09 -7.17 -25.20
N TRP A 86 -7.40 -7.53 -23.97
CA TRP A 86 -8.66 -7.18 -23.33
C TRP A 86 -8.72 -5.68 -22.96
N LEU A 87 -7.61 -5.08 -22.54
CA LEU A 87 -7.52 -3.67 -22.15
C LEU A 87 -7.52 -2.71 -23.34
N LYS A 88 -6.85 -3.05 -24.44
CA LYS A 88 -6.69 -2.20 -25.64
C LYS A 88 -7.99 -1.54 -26.13
N PRO A 89 -9.11 -2.26 -26.33
CA PRO A 89 -10.35 -1.65 -26.79
C PRO A 89 -11.11 -0.87 -25.71
N ARG A 90 -10.69 -0.95 -24.43
CA ARG A 90 -11.41 -0.39 -23.27
C ARG A 90 -10.75 0.83 -22.64
N LEU A 91 -9.47 1.09 -22.96
CA LEU A 91 -8.71 2.21 -22.42
C LEU A 91 -8.37 3.24 -23.51
N PRO A 92 -8.19 4.53 -23.16
CA PRO A 92 -7.68 5.52 -24.10
C PRO A 92 -6.28 5.14 -24.61
N SER A 93 -6.09 5.06 -25.93
CA SER A 93 -4.86 4.58 -26.56
C SER A 93 -3.60 5.30 -26.07
N ASP A 94 -3.63 6.63 -25.99
CA ASP A 94 -2.47 7.42 -25.55
C ASP A 94 -2.10 7.13 -24.09
N SER A 95 -3.11 6.88 -23.25
CA SER A 95 -2.89 6.57 -21.83
C SER A 95 -2.31 5.16 -21.67
N PHE A 96 -2.87 4.17 -22.36
CA PHE A 96 -2.39 2.79 -22.32
C PHE A 96 -0.98 2.65 -22.91
N ALA A 97 -0.68 3.36 -24.00
CA ALA A 97 0.65 3.38 -24.60
C ALA A 97 1.74 3.98 -23.70
N SER A 98 1.36 4.75 -22.68
CA SER A 98 2.33 5.35 -21.74
C SER A 98 2.84 4.39 -20.65
N TRP A 99 2.20 3.23 -20.48
CA TRP A 99 2.52 2.27 -19.43
C TRP A 99 3.91 1.64 -19.65
N GLY A 100 4.80 1.76 -18.65
CA GLY A 100 6.18 1.29 -18.74
C GLY A 100 7.09 2.15 -19.63
N VAL A 101 6.56 3.21 -20.24
CA VAL A 101 7.33 4.16 -21.06
C VAL A 101 7.50 5.49 -20.32
N LYS A 102 6.43 5.99 -19.69
CA LYS A 102 6.49 7.21 -18.90
C LYS A 102 7.07 6.90 -17.51
N PRO A 103 8.04 7.70 -17.01
CA PRO A 103 8.63 7.50 -15.69
C PRO A 103 7.59 7.38 -14.58
N GLY A 104 7.78 6.40 -13.69
CA GLY A 104 6.90 6.11 -12.56
C GLY A 104 5.61 5.37 -12.88
N THR A 105 5.36 5.02 -14.14
CA THR A 105 4.24 4.14 -14.53
C THR A 105 4.65 2.67 -14.48
N LYS A 106 3.68 1.81 -14.18
CA LYS A 106 3.83 0.35 -14.26
C LYS A 106 3.42 -0.13 -15.66
N ASN A 107 3.83 -1.34 -16.03
CA ASN A 107 3.50 -1.94 -17.31
C ASN A 107 2.41 -3.04 -17.20
N VAL A 108 2.04 -3.66 -18.32
CA VAL A 108 1.00 -4.71 -18.34
C VAL A 108 1.42 -5.94 -17.54
N HIS A 109 2.71 -6.31 -17.53
CA HIS A 109 3.24 -7.43 -16.73
C HIS A 109 3.01 -7.19 -15.25
N ASN A 110 3.28 -5.98 -14.75
CA ASN A 110 2.95 -5.62 -13.37
C ASN A 110 1.45 -5.81 -13.05
N LEU A 111 0.55 -5.33 -13.92
CA LEU A 111 -0.90 -5.44 -13.63
C LEU A 111 -1.36 -6.90 -13.68
N TRP A 112 -0.80 -7.69 -14.59
CA TRP A 112 -1.08 -9.12 -14.67
C TRP A 112 -0.63 -9.85 -13.40
N LEU A 113 0.57 -9.55 -12.90
CA LEU A 113 1.07 -10.11 -11.63
C LEU A 113 0.17 -9.72 -10.44
N GLU A 114 -0.22 -8.44 -10.34
CA GLU A 114 -1.15 -7.97 -9.30
C GLU A 114 -2.50 -8.71 -9.34
N LEU A 115 -2.98 -9.07 -10.53
CA LEU A 115 -4.19 -9.86 -10.72
C LEU A 115 -3.98 -11.34 -10.39
N ALA A 116 -2.85 -11.91 -10.79
CA ALA A 116 -2.49 -13.31 -10.56
C ALA A 116 -2.31 -13.61 -9.07
N GLU A 117 -1.70 -12.69 -8.33
CA GLU A 117 -1.53 -12.76 -6.87
C GLU A 117 -2.81 -12.35 -6.10
N GLY A 118 -3.85 -11.88 -6.81
CA GLY A 118 -5.13 -11.48 -6.22
C GLY A 118 -5.08 -10.16 -5.43
N GLU A 119 -3.97 -9.42 -5.47
CA GLU A 119 -3.81 -8.11 -4.84
C GLU A 119 -4.71 -7.04 -5.46
N THR A 120 -5.20 -7.30 -6.67
CA THR A 120 -6.06 -6.40 -7.42
C THR A 120 -7.16 -7.18 -8.15
N SER A 121 -8.29 -6.53 -8.41
CA SER A 121 -9.34 -7.04 -9.29
C SER A 121 -9.75 -5.99 -10.33
N LEU A 122 -10.30 -6.45 -11.45
CA LEU A 122 -10.86 -5.59 -12.50
C LEU A 122 -12.36 -5.83 -12.62
N ALA A 123 -13.15 -4.77 -12.50
CA ALA A 123 -14.57 -4.79 -12.85
C ALA A 123 -14.73 -4.71 -14.38
N ASP A 124 -15.56 -5.57 -14.96
CA ASP A 124 -15.85 -5.59 -16.39
C ASP A 124 -16.76 -4.42 -16.77
N SER A 125 -16.12 -3.26 -16.95
CA SER A 125 -16.71 -1.98 -17.32
C SER A 125 -15.83 -1.33 -18.40
N THR A 126 -16.25 -0.19 -18.96
CA THR A 126 -15.49 0.50 -20.01
C THR A 126 -15.43 2.00 -19.69
N PRO A 127 -14.29 2.53 -19.21
CA PRO A 127 -13.07 1.79 -18.85
C PRO A 127 -13.26 0.86 -17.64
N PRO A 128 -12.48 -0.23 -17.52
CA PRO A 128 -12.53 -1.14 -16.38
C PRO A 128 -12.07 -0.45 -15.10
N ILE A 129 -12.66 -0.81 -13.96
CA ILE A 129 -12.30 -0.25 -12.65
C ILE A 129 -11.39 -1.23 -11.91
N ARG A 130 -10.18 -0.76 -11.57
CA ARG A 130 -9.18 -1.50 -10.78
C ARG A 130 -9.45 -1.34 -9.29
N THR A 131 -9.82 -2.41 -8.59
CA THR A 131 -9.97 -2.38 -7.13
C THR A 131 -8.71 -2.90 -6.46
N VAL A 132 -8.17 -2.15 -5.50
CA VAL A 132 -6.99 -2.53 -4.71
C VAL A 132 -7.20 -2.20 -3.24
N GLN A 133 -6.74 -3.09 -2.37
CA GLN A 133 -6.67 -2.85 -0.93
C GLN A 133 -5.26 -2.39 -0.58
N VAL A 134 -5.13 -1.25 0.10
CA VAL A 134 -3.84 -0.65 0.45
C VAL A 134 -3.81 -0.38 1.94
N LEU A 135 -2.78 -0.87 2.60
CA LEU A 135 -2.44 -0.51 3.97
C LEU A 135 -1.50 0.70 3.96
N THR A 136 -1.78 1.67 4.82
CA THR A 136 -0.90 2.80 5.13
C THR A 136 -0.53 2.77 6.60
N VAL A 137 0.75 2.66 6.89
CA VAL A 137 1.28 2.65 8.26
C VAL A 137 1.95 3.98 8.56
N ARG A 138 1.37 4.75 9.50
CA ARG A 138 2.03 5.91 10.07
C ARG A 138 2.95 5.44 11.18
N ILE A 139 4.24 5.38 10.88
CA ILE A 139 5.26 5.05 11.88
C ILE A 139 5.60 6.34 12.63
N ILE A 140 5.37 6.35 13.94
CA ILE A 140 5.52 7.51 14.82
C ILE A 140 6.65 7.26 15.81
N ASP A 141 7.53 8.24 15.99
CA ASP A 141 8.61 8.18 16.98
C ASP A 141 8.27 8.89 18.30
N GLU A 142 9.20 8.85 19.26
CA GLU A 142 9.05 9.51 20.56
C GLU A 142 8.98 11.05 20.50
N ASN A 143 9.45 11.64 19.40
CA ASN A 143 9.43 13.08 19.15
C ASN A 143 8.18 13.53 18.37
N ASN A 144 7.18 12.64 18.23
CA ASN A 144 5.96 12.86 17.44
C ASN A 144 6.25 13.21 15.97
N ARG A 145 7.31 12.65 15.40
CA ARG A 145 7.59 12.68 13.97
C ARG A 145 7.01 11.45 13.31
N VAL A 146 6.59 11.61 12.05
CA VAL A 146 6.09 10.51 11.21
C VAL A 146 7.16 10.17 10.17
N LEU A 147 7.38 8.88 9.95
CA LEU A 147 8.24 8.41 8.88
C LEU A 147 7.54 8.53 7.52
N ILE A 148 8.17 9.26 6.61
CA ILE A 148 7.67 9.51 5.26
C ILE A 148 8.62 8.90 4.24
N GLU A 149 8.06 8.11 3.33
CA GLU A 149 8.70 7.74 2.09
C GLU A 149 8.72 8.95 1.16
N THR A 150 9.89 9.52 0.92
CA THR A 150 10.05 10.71 0.08
C THR A 150 9.99 10.33 -1.40
N HIS A 151 10.78 9.34 -1.80
CA HIS A 151 10.88 8.84 -3.16
C HIS A 151 11.37 7.39 -3.17
N GLN A 152 11.27 6.76 -4.34
CA GLN A 152 11.78 5.43 -4.61
C GLN A 152 12.64 5.42 -5.86
N GLU A 153 13.60 4.50 -5.90
CA GLU A 153 14.32 4.11 -7.12
C GLU A 153 13.72 2.81 -7.65
N LEU A 154 13.34 2.81 -8.93
CA LEU A 154 12.74 1.66 -9.61
C LEU A 154 13.80 0.81 -10.34
N SER A 155 13.41 -0.39 -10.78
CA SER A 155 14.31 -1.33 -11.44
C SER A 155 14.92 -0.80 -12.74
N ASP A 156 14.20 0.07 -13.44
CA ASP A 156 14.61 0.81 -14.64
C ASP A 156 15.50 2.03 -14.36
N GLY A 157 15.82 2.30 -13.09
CA GLY A 157 16.63 3.43 -12.63
C GLY A 157 15.87 4.76 -12.55
N SER A 158 14.57 4.78 -12.85
CA SER A 158 13.76 5.98 -12.68
C SER A 158 13.44 6.25 -11.21
N LEU A 159 13.30 7.54 -10.87
CA LEU A 159 12.88 7.97 -9.54
C LEU A 159 11.39 8.29 -9.52
N ARG A 160 10.70 7.81 -8.49
CA ARG A 160 9.29 8.08 -8.26
C ARG A 160 9.09 8.76 -6.91
N ASN A 161 8.60 9.99 -6.95
CA ASN A 161 8.19 10.73 -5.76
C ASN A 161 6.97 10.07 -5.08
N ARG A 162 6.98 10.03 -3.75
CA ARG A 162 5.95 9.36 -2.94
C ARG A 162 5.34 10.33 -1.93
N HIS A 163 6.17 10.97 -1.10
CA HIS A 163 5.77 11.93 -0.07
C HIS A 163 4.58 11.43 0.77
N ARG A 164 4.65 10.19 1.23
CA ARG A 164 3.59 9.54 2.00
C ARG A 164 4.16 8.56 3.02
N PRO A 165 3.39 8.18 4.06
CA PRO A 165 3.79 7.11 4.94
C PRO A 165 3.95 5.78 4.18
N LEU A 166 4.57 4.80 4.84
CA LEU A 166 4.69 3.43 4.36
C LEU A 166 3.34 2.94 3.84
N SER A 167 3.29 2.49 2.58
CA SER A 167 2.04 2.20 1.87
C SER A 167 2.18 0.95 1.02
N GLU A 168 1.55 -0.13 1.46
CA GLU A 168 1.72 -1.46 0.87
C GLU A 168 0.38 -2.05 0.40
N LYS A 169 0.39 -2.81 -0.69
CA LYS A 169 -0.83 -3.52 -1.12
C LYS A 169 -1.10 -4.64 -0.11
N MET A 170 -2.37 -4.86 0.22
CA MET A 170 -2.75 -6.01 1.07
C MET A 170 -2.85 -7.28 0.21
N LYS A 171 -2.40 -8.40 0.78
CA LYS A 171 -2.56 -9.72 0.16
C LYS A 171 -4.02 -10.19 0.29
N PRO A 172 -4.47 -11.13 -0.56
CA PRO A 172 -5.83 -11.66 -0.46
C PRO A 172 -6.12 -12.25 0.92
N ASN A 173 -7.25 -11.85 1.53
CA ASN A 173 -7.70 -12.31 2.84
C ASN A 173 -6.70 -12.02 3.99
N GLU A 174 -5.82 -11.03 3.82
CA GLU A 174 -4.89 -10.60 4.86
C GLU A 174 -5.57 -9.64 5.85
N GLU A 175 -5.39 -9.89 7.15
CA GLU A 175 -5.86 -8.96 8.18
C GLU A 175 -4.97 -7.70 8.23
N PRO A 176 -5.54 -6.50 8.44
CA PRO A 176 -4.78 -5.24 8.47
C PRO A 176 -3.56 -5.26 9.41
N GLU A 177 -3.68 -5.85 10.61
CA GLU A 177 -2.58 -5.98 11.55
C GLU A 177 -1.44 -6.86 11.01
N SER A 178 -1.78 -7.98 10.37
CA SER A 178 -0.80 -8.85 9.71
C SER A 178 -0.07 -8.10 8.59
N ALA A 179 -0.82 -7.32 7.81
CA ALA A 179 -0.27 -6.48 6.76
C ALA A 179 0.70 -5.42 7.31
N VAL A 180 0.49 -4.87 8.52
CA VAL A 180 1.44 -3.93 9.15
C VAL A 180 2.78 -4.59 9.38
N HIS A 181 2.78 -5.76 10.02
CA HIS A 181 4.01 -6.49 10.31
C HIS A 181 4.74 -6.91 9.02
N ARG A 182 3.99 -7.34 8.00
CA ARG A 182 4.56 -7.68 6.70
C ARG A 182 5.18 -6.45 6.02
N ALA A 183 4.45 -5.34 5.92
CA ALA A 183 4.93 -4.15 5.24
C ALA A 183 6.19 -3.57 5.91
N VAL A 184 6.24 -3.54 7.25
CA VAL A 184 7.45 -3.14 7.98
C VAL A 184 8.62 -4.10 7.71
N ARG A 185 8.36 -5.40 7.64
CA ARG A 185 9.40 -6.39 7.35
C ARG A 185 9.93 -6.26 5.92
N GLU A 186 9.04 -6.12 4.94
CA GLU A 186 9.40 -6.04 3.51
C GLU A 186 10.16 -4.74 3.21
N GLU A 187 9.64 -3.58 3.64
CA GLU A 187 10.24 -2.29 3.27
C GLU A 187 11.34 -1.81 4.23
N LEU A 188 11.29 -2.17 5.52
CA LEU A 188 12.23 -1.67 6.54
C LEU A 188 13.15 -2.77 7.10
N GLY A 189 12.89 -4.04 6.81
CA GLY A 189 13.62 -5.17 7.39
C GLY A 189 15.12 -5.19 7.09
N SER A 190 15.56 -4.59 5.97
CA SER A 190 16.98 -4.59 5.57
C SER A 190 17.90 -3.85 6.56
N ILE A 191 17.35 -2.91 7.33
CA ILE A 191 18.09 -2.10 8.31
C ILE A 191 17.79 -2.49 9.76
N LEU A 192 16.70 -3.23 9.98
CA LEU A 192 16.34 -3.74 11.30
C LEU A 192 17.24 -4.93 11.63
N LYS A 193 18.17 -4.73 12.55
CA LYS A 193 19.16 -5.75 12.94
C LYS A 193 18.48 -6.88 13.73
N GLY A 194 18.44 -8.08 13.16
CA GLY A 194 17.92 -9.30 13.80
C GLY A 194 16.75 -9.90 13.04
N SER A 195 16.21 -11.02 13.54
CA SER A 195 14.90 -11.47 13.06
C SER A 195 13.89 -10.39 13.46
N VAL A 196 13.12 -9.86 12.49
CA VAL A 196 12.03 -8.92 12.77
C VAL A 196 10.97 -9.69 13.55
N ASN A 197 11.17 -9.78 14.85
CA ASN A 197 10.21 -10.34 15.78
C ASN A 197 9.04 -9.35 15.86
N GLU A 198 7.82 -9.85 16.05
CA GLU A 198 6.62 -9.01 16.25
C GLU A 198 6.82 -7.96 17.36
N SER A 199 7.75 -8.19 18.31
CA SER A 199 8.09 -7.27 19.39
C SER A 199 8.64 -5.91 18.95
N ILE A 200 9.21 -5.78 17.75
CA ILE A 200 9.78 -4.52 17.25
C ILE A 200 8.68 -3.57 16.76
N VAL A 201 7.53 -4.11 16.37
CA VAL A 201 6.43 -3.35 15.79
C VAL A 201 5.25 -3.32 16.77
N ARG A 202 4.97 -2.14 17.32
CA ARG A 202 3.84 -1.93 18.23
C ARG A 202 2.76 -1.10 17.53
N ILE A 203 1.67 -1.75 17.14
CA ILE A 203 0.49 -1.07 16.60
C ILE A 203 -0.19 -0.28 17.72
N VAL A 204 -0.57 0.96 17.45
CA VAL A 204 -1.29 1.83 18.40
C VAL A 204 -2.75 1.36 18.49
N PRO A 205 -3.23 0.91 19.66
CA PRO A 205 -4.61 0.44 19.81
C PRO A 205 -5.64 1.50 19.43
N GLY A 206 -6.65 1.12 18.65
CA GLY A 206 -7.73 2.02 18.24
C GLY A 206 -7.35 3.04 17.15
N SER A 207 -6.15 2.95 16.58
CA SER A 207 -5.72 3.84 15.48
C SER A 207 -6.26 3.44 14.11
N TYR A 208 -6.83 2.24 13.98
CA TYR A 208 -7.32 1.73 12.70
C TYR A 208 -8.41 2.60 12.09
N ARG A 209 -8.22 2.96 10.82
CA ARG A 209 -9.20 3.67 10.00
C ARG A 209 -9.33 2.97 8.65
N ASN A 210 -10.54 3.00 8.08
CA ASN A 210 -10.76 2.58 6.71
C ASN A 210 -11.50 3.67 5.93
N ARG A 211 -11.22 3.76 4.63
CA ARG A 211 -11.99 4.59 3.70
C ARG A 211 -11.88 4.05 2.28
N VAL A 212 -12.83 4.44 1.44
CA VAL A 212 -12.83 4.10 0.02
C VAL A 212 -12.65 5.38 -0.80
N GLU A 213 -11.76 5.34 -1.77
CA GLU A 213 -11.51 6.45 -2.69
C GLU A 213 -11.51 5.98 -4.15
N GLU A 214 -12.21 6.71 -5.01
CA GLU A 214 -12.15 6.50 -6.45
C GLU A 214 -11.31 7.60 -7.11
N ARG A 215 -10.28 7.20 -7.85
CA ARG A 215 -9.42 8.12 -8.62
C ARG A 215 -8.70 7.42 -9.76
N ASN A 216 -8.17 8.19 -10.71
CA ASN A 216 -7.30 7.63 -11.74
C ASN A 216 -6.01 7.09 -11.15
N SER A 217 -5.59 5.90 -11.61
CA SER A 217 -4.34 5.29 -11.17
C SER A 217 -3.14 6.06 -11.71
N ALA A 218 -2.26 6.51 -10.82
CA ALA A 218 -0.99 7.12 -11.22
C ALA A 218 -0.03 6.10 -11.86
N SER A 219 -0.07 4.84 -11.40
CA SER A 219 0.75 3.75 -11.95
C SER A 219 0.22 3.27 -13.31
N TYR A 220 -1.08 3.41 -13.55
CA TYR A 220 -1.78 2.93 -14.75
C TYR A 220 -2.65 4.06 -15.33
N PRO A 221 -2.06 5.07 -16.00
CA PRO A 221 -2.82 6.18 -16.57
C PRO A 221 -3.96 5.68 -17.47
N GLY A 222 -5.14 6.30 -17.33
CA GLY A 222 -6.36 5.92 -18.07
C GLY A 222 -7.16 4.77 -17.44
N LEU A 223 -6.62 4.07 -16.44
CA LEU A 223 -7.33 3.05 -15.66
C LEU A 223 -7.87 3.66 -14.36
N PRO A 224 -9.19 3.87 -14.22
CA PRO A 224 -9.77 4.29 -12.96
C PRO A 224 -9.58 3.21 -11.90
N ALA A 225 -9.43 3.64 -10.65
CA ALA A 225 -9.19 2.74 -9.54
C ALA A 225 -10.04 3.08 -8.33
N CYS A 226 -10.56 2.03 -7.68
CA CYS A 226 -11.18 2.07 -6.37
C CYS A 226 -10.15 1.58 -5.34
N TYR A 227 -9.73 2.48 -4.46
CA TYR A 227 -8.79 2.21 -3.39
C TYR A 227 -9.56 1.99 -2.10
N VAL A 228 -9.49 0.77 -1.56
CA VAL A 228 -9.88 0.50 -0.17
C VAL A 228 -8.65 0.73 0.68
N LEU A 229 -8.63 1.86 1.38
CA LEU A 229 -7.50 2.34 2.16
C LEU A 229 -7.70 1.94 3.62
N HIS A 230 -6.74 1.21 4.16
CA HIS A 230 -6.61 0.85 5.57
C HIS A 230 -5.48 1.68 6.16
N SER A 231 -5.67 2.33 7.30
CA SER A 231 -4.62 3.11 7.95
C SER A 231 -4.48 2.74 9.41
N MET A 232 -3.25 2.63 9.89
CA MET A 232 -2.91 2.36 11.28
C MET A 232 -1.69 3.16 11.70
N ASP A 233 -1.63 3.51 12.97
CA ASP A 233 -0.44 4.08 13.59
C ASP A 233 0.38 2.95 14.24
N ALA A 234 1.70 3.03 14.11
CA ALA A 234 2.62 2.08 14.72
C ALA A 234 3.88 2.76 15.24
N VAL A 235 4.53 2.12 16.20
CA VAL A 235 5.89 2.44 16.63
C VAL A 235 6.80 1.29 16.21
N VAL A 236 7.93 1.61 15.59
CA VAL A 236 8.92 0.63 15.14
C VAL A 236 10.25 0.93 15.81
N GLU A 237 10.74 -0.01 16.59
CA GLU A 237 12.00 0.14 17.31
C GLU A 237 13.21 -0.10 16.39
N GLY A 238 14.34 0.55 16.70
CA GLY A 238 15.60 0.33 15.98
C GLY A 238 15.75 1.06 14.65
N LEU A 239 14.82 1.96 14.30
CA LEU A 239 14.96 2.83 13.13
C LEU A 239 16.00 3.95 13.38
N PRO A 240 16.75 4.37 12.34
CA PRO A 240 17.65 5.53 12.43
C PRO A 240 16.90 6.83 12.73
N ASP A 241 17.53 7.72 13.49
CA ASP A 241 16.98 9.04 13.82
C ASP A 241 16.99 10.05 12.65
N GLY A 242 17.89 9.83 11.69
CA GLY A 242 18.07 10.67 10.49
C GLY A 242 17.38 10.13 9.24
N GLU A 243 17.67 10.73 8.09
CA GLU A 243 17.27 10.20 6.79
C GLU A 243 18.02 8.89 6.49
N PHE A 244 17.34 7.92 5.89
CA PHE A 244 17.93 6.63 5.53
C PHE A 244 17.29 6.07 4.26
N CYS A 245 17.89 5.01 3.72
CA CYS A 245 17.30 4.24 2.63
C CYS A 245 17.32 2.75 2.96
N THR A 246 16.36 2.02 2.40
CA THR A 246 16.24 0.57 2.50
C THR A 246 16.21 -0.04 1.10
N GLU A 247 16.62 -1.30 1.00
CA GLU A 247 16.66 -2.03 -0.27
C GLU A 247 15.63 -3.15 -0.23
N GLU A 248 14.86 -3.29 -1.31
CA GLU A 248 13.93 -4.40 -1.47
C GLU A 248 14.72 -5.61 -2.01
N LEU A 249 14.82 -6.65 -1.19
CA LEU A 249 15.44 -7.91 -1.61
C LEU A 249 14.46 -8.58 -2.57
N GLY A 250 14.78 -8.59 -3.87
CA GLY A 250 13.90 -8.87 -5.01
C GLY A 250 13.23 -10.26 -5.07
N GLU A 251 12.48 -10.61 -4.03
CA GLU A 251 11.69 -11.83 -3.86
C GLU A 251 10.18 -11.52 -3.88
N GLU A 252 9.75 -10.38 -4.45
CA GLU A 252 8.34 -9.96 -4.54
C GLU A 252 7.47 -11.01 -5.27
N TYR A 253 8.06 -11.77 -6.21
CA TYR A 253 7.38 -12.81 -6.99
C TYR A 253 8.15 -14.14 -6.88
N GLY A 254 7.48 -15.18 -6.38
CA GLY A 254 8.10 -16.45 -5.98
C GLY A 254 8.81 -17.23 -7.12
N ASP A 255 9.59 -18.23 -6.70
CA ASP A 255 10.58 -18.99 -7.50
C ASP A 255 9.98 -19.98 -8.53
N LEU A 256 8.78 -19.70 -9.07
CA LEU A 256 8.20 -20.46 -10.20
C LEU A 256 8.76 -19.90 -11.51
N ASP A 257 9.35 -20.77 -12.32
CA ASP A 257 10.14 -20.43 -13.52
C ASP A 257 9.37 -19.52 -14.50
N GLU A 258 8.07 -19.76 -14.70
CA GLU A 258 7.23 -18.93 -15.59
C GLU A 258 6.89 -17.55 -14.99
N THR A 259 6.55 -17.49 -13.69
CA THR A 259 6.26 -16.22 -13.01
C THR A 259 7.50 -15.34 -12.91
N LYS A 260 8.68 -15.97 -12.78
CA LYS A 260 9.97 -15.29 -12.71
C LYS A 260 10.32 -14.55 -14.00
N VAL A 261 10.11 -15.18 -15.16
CA VAL A 261 10.32 -14.52 -16.46
C VAL A 261 9.39 -13.30 -16.61
N VAL A 262 8.14 -13.41 -16.18
CA VAL A 262 7.19 -12.28 -16.23
C VAL A 262 7.55 -11.19 -15.21
N ALA A 263 8.04 -11.57 -14.04
CA ALA A 263 8.52 -10.65 -13.00
C ALA A 263 9.75 -9.86 -13.45
N ASP A 264 10.66 -10.47 -14.22
CA ASP A 264 11.82 -9.78 -14.79
C ASP A 264 11.43 -8.68 -15.80
N GLU A 265 10.28 -8.82 -16.46
CA GLU A 265 9.73 -7.79 -17.35
C GLU A 265 8.94 -6.70 -16.60
N ALA A 266 8.66 -6.89 -15.31
CA ALA A 266 7.92 -5.97 -14.48
C ALA A 266 8.83 -4.87 -13.89
N VAL A 267 8.28 -3.67 -13.72
CA VAL A 267 9.00 -2.60 -13.01
C VAL A 267 8.80 -2.77 -11.50
N SER A 268 9.86 -3.12 -10.78
CA SER A 268 9.87 -3.30 -9.32
C SER A 268 10.56 -2.12 -8.62
N VAL A 269 10.35 -1.98 -7.31
CA VAL A 269 11.10 -1.02 -6.50
C VAL A 269 12.44 -1.67 -6.12
N LYS A 270 13.50 -0.86 -6.07
CA LYS A 270 14.82 -1.28 -5.59
C LYS A 270 15.16 -0.66 -4.26
N LYS A 271 14.85 0.64 -4.13
CA LYS A 271 15.19 1.42 -2.95
C LYS A 271 14.05 2.33 -2.53
N HIS A 272 13.89 2.44 -1.23
CA HIS A 272 12.98 3.36 -0.58
C HIS A 272 13.80 4.39 0.20
N PHE A 273 13.42 5.67 0.09
CA PHE A 273 14.12 6.76 0.77
C PHE A 273 13.22 7.40 1.81
N TRP A 274 13.68 7.37 3.06
CA TRP A 274 12.88 7.66 4.24
C TRP A 274 13.37 8.90 4.97
N LYS A 275 12.41 9.67 5.49
CA LYS A 275 12.67 10.87 6.29
C LYS A 275 11.65 11.02 7.40
N TRP A 276 12.12 11.43 8.57
CA TRP A 276 11.26 11.88 9.66
C TRP A 276 10.77 13.30 9.42
N VAL A 277 9.46 13.49 9.56
CA VAL A 277 8.77 14.78 9.38
C VAL A 277 7.91 15.05 10.60
N SER A 278 7.85 16.30 11.08
CA SER A 278 6.97 16.62 12.23
C SER A 278 5.51 16.33 11.87
N ALA A 279 4.77 15.69 12.78
CA ALA A 279 3.35 15.41 12.57
C ALA A 279 2.56 16.69 12.20
N ASP A 280 2.92 17.83 12.81
CA ASP A 280 2.25 19.11 12.56
C ASP A 280 2.41 19.61 11.12
N SER A 281 3.52 19.23 10.46
CA SER A 281 3.80 19.61 9.07
C SER A 281 3.10 18.74 8.03
N ILE A 282 2.40 17.68 8.48
CA ILE A 282 1.60 16.79 7.62
C ILE A 282 0.13 17.24 7.61
N GLU A 283 -0.31 18.02 8.61
CA GLU A 283 -1.67 18.56 8.74
C GLU A 283 -1.90 19.90 8.00
N SER A 284 -0.87 20.47 7.35
CA SER A 284 -0.94 21.77 6.64
C SER A 284 -1.11 21.65 5.13
#